data_AF-A0A925SSY9-F1
#
_entry.id   AF-A0A925SSY9-F1
#
_cell.length_a   1.000
_cell.length_b   1.000
_cell.length_c   1.000
_cell.angle_alpha   90.00
_cell.angle_beta   90.00
_cell.angle_gamma   90.00
#
_symmetry.space_group_name_H-M   'P 1'
#
loop_
_entity.id
_entity.type
_entity.pdbx_description
1 polymer ?
#
loop_
_entity_poly.entity_id
_entity_poly.type
_entity_poly.pdbx_seq_one_letter_code
_entity_poly.pdbx_strand_id
1 'polypeptide(L)'
;MPAIPEVIPAYAPPDFTLPELANAPMVRVAPAPFDGVLPDKYHGTSNHPEYVHLGGGQWLLAAQSRMDCVLILRGAELEVVEPRRVKAGDPVVVGRSENGEDGIYVHISGFEDVTKVFPDKFSFRNRGTRETPFSRSYDELYKVLRHDRERGYIVWVLGPAVAFDMDSRSAMQGLIENGFCHALLAGNALATHDLEAARFRTGLGQDIYTQISQPLGHYNHLDIINEVRMRGGIPQAIEELRLKDGIMYACQK
;
A
#
# COMPACT_ATOMS: atom_id res chain seq x y z
N MET A 1 -22.91 -21.37 14.57
CA MET A 1 -21.46 -21.29 14.30
C MET A 1 -20.93 -20.12 15.10
N PRO A 2 -19.89 -20.31 15.93
CA PRO A 2 -19.31 -19.17 16.66
C PRO A 2 -18.79 -18.16 15.64
N ALA A 3 -19.09 -16.88 15.85
CA ALA A 3 -18.59 -15.81 15.00
C ALA A 3 -17.07 -15.94 14.92
N ILE A 4 -16.54 -16.06 13.70
CA ILE A 4 -15.11 -15.98 13.47
C ILE A 4 -14.70 -14.61 14.03
N PRO A 5 -13.75 -14.51 14.98
CA PRO A 5 -13.24 -13.21 15.40
C PRO A 5 -12.83 -12.44 14.15
N GLU A 6 -13.23 -11.17 14.04
CA GLU A 6 -12.97 -10.38 12.85
C GLU A 6 -11.46 -10.46 12.51
N VAL A 7 -11.17 -10.91 11.29
CA VAL A 7 -9.80 -11.11 10.81
C VAL A 7 -9.05 -9.78 10.75
N ILE A 8 -9.78 -8.69 10.52
CA ILE A 8 -9.30 -7.31 10.53
C ILE A 8 -9.85 -6.62 11.79
N PRO A 9 -9.01 -5.98 12.62
CA PRO A 9 -9.48 -5.30 13.82
C PRO A 9 -10.39 -4.11 13.46
N ALA A 10 -11.51 -3.99 14.17
CA ALA A 10 -12.38 -2.83 14.06
C ALA A 10 -11.69 -1.56 14.57
N TYR A 11 -11.94 -0.44 13.91
CA TYR A 11 -11.43 0.87 14.31
C TYR A 11 -12.22 1.44 15.50
N ALA A 12 -11.52 1.82 16.56
CA ALA A 12 -12.07 2.56 17.69
C ALA A 12 -11.74 4.05 17.55
N PRO A 13 -12.73 4.94 17.31
CA PRO A 13 -12.48 6.37 17.21
C PRO A 13 -12.11 6.97 18.59
N PRO A 14 -11.45 8.15 18.63
CA PRO A 14 -11.14 8.84 19.87
C PRO A 14 -12.40 9.24 20.64
N ASP A 15 -12.32 9.27 21.96
CA ASP A 15 -13.35 9.86 22.81
C ASP A 15 -13.15 11.39 22.87
N PHE A 16 -13.87 12.12 22.01
CA PHE A 16 -13.80 13.58 21.96
C PHE A 16 -14.47 14.28 23.16
N THR A 17 -15.07 13.53 24.10
CA THR A 17 -15.61 14.10 25.35
C THR A 17 -14.54 14.29 26.42
N LEU A 18 -13.35 13.69 26.24
CA LEU A 18 -12.22 13.88 27.14
C LEU A 18 -11.83 15.36 27.24
N PRO A 19 -11.56 15.89 28.45
CA PRO A 19 -11.32 17.32 28.65
C PRO A 19 -10.24 17.92 27.74
N GLU A 20 -9.18 17.18 27.44
CA GLU A 20 -8.09 17.58 26.56
C GLU A 20 -8.54 17.81 25.10
N LEU A 21 -9.48 17.01 24.58
CA LEU A 21 -9.99 17.12 23.22
C LEU A 21 -11.25 17.99 23.14
N ALA A 22 -12.09 17.97 24.17
CA ALA A 22 -13.30 18.78 24.26
C ALA A 22 -12.97 20.28 24.37
N ASN A 23 -11.88 20.62 25.07
CA ASN A 23 -11.42 22.00 25.25
C ASN A 23 -10.32 22.41 24.25
N ALA A 24 -10.00 21.55 23.28
CA ALA A 24 -9.01 21.86 22.25
C ALA A 24 -9.42 23.09 21.43
N PRO A 25 -8.47 23.95 21.01
CA PRO A 25 -8.78 25.07 20.14
C PRO A 25 -9.21 24.60 18.75
N MET A 26 -9.87 25.48 17.99
CA MET A 26 -10.08 25.27 16.56
C MET A 26 -8.72 25.28 15.84
N VAL A 27 -8.57 24.38 14.88
CA VAL A 27 -7.39 24.28 14.04
C VAL A 27 -7.13 25.59 13.30
N ARG A 28 -5.86 25.93 13.13
CA ARG A 28 -5.44 27.11 12.37
C ARG A 28 -5.04 26.71 10.96
N VAL A 29 -5.28 27.63 10.02
CA VAL A 29 -4.82 27.51 8.64
C VAL A 29 -4.01 28.75 8.24
N ALA A 30 -3.08 28.57 7.32
CA ALA A 30 -2.34 29.64 6.67
C ALA A 30 -2.33 29.41 5.16
N PRO A 31 -2.39 30.48 4.35
CA PRO A 31 -2.31 30.36 2.90
C PRO A 31 -0.91 29.88 2.48
N ALA A 32 -0.84 28.92 1.57
CA ALA A 32 0.40 28.55 0.92
C ALA A 32 0.98 29.76 0.14
N PRO A 33 2.26 30.13 0.33
CA PRO A 33 2.82 31.33 -0.30
C PRO A 33 2.97 31.20 -1.81
N PHE A 34 3.28 30.00 -2.32
CA PHE A 34 3.48 29.70 -3.74
C PHE A 34 3.05 28.27 -4.06
N ASP A 35 2.92 27.96 -5.36
CA ASP A 35 2.75 26.57 -5.81
C ASP A 35 3.91 25.69 -5.31
N GLY A 36 3.57 24.56 -4.69
CA GLY A 36 4.54 23.60 -4.15
C GLY A 36 5.26 24.05 -2.87
N VAL A 37 4.93 25.21 -2.30
CA VAL A 37 5.59 25.76 -1.10
C VAL A 37 4.59 25.82 0.05
N LEU A 38 4.97 25.25 1.18
CA LEU A 38 4.14 25.20 2.39
C LEU A 38 4.38 26.45 3.26
N PRO A 39 3.36 26.92 4.01
CA PRO A 39 3.56 27.99 4.98
C PRO A 39 4.38 27.51 6.18
N ASP A 40 4.97 28.45 6.92
CA ASP A 40 5.65 28.14 8.17
C ASP A 40 4.72 27.40 9.14
N LYS A 41 5.30 26.42 9.85
CA LYS A 41 4.59 25.59 10.84
C LYS A 41 3.42 24.76 10.26
N TYR A 42 3.42 24.46 8.97
CA TYR A 42 2.50 23.46 8.40
C TYR A 42 2.51 22.16 9.21
N HIS A 43 1.36 21.50 9.32
CA HIS A 43 1.28 20.16 9.87
C HIS A 43 1.63 19.12 8.80
N GLY A 44 2.55 18.22 9.12
CA GLY A 44 2.90 17.10 8.25
C GLY A 44 2.20 15.83 8.74
N THR A 45 1.49 15.15 7.85
CA THR A 45 0.73 13.95 8.20
C THR A 45 1.63 12.74 8.39
N SER A 46 1.23 11.87 9.31
CA SER A 46 1.77 10.55 9.61
C SER A 46 1.02 9.45 8.82
N ASN A 47 1.24 8.18 9.20
CA ASN A 47 0.46 7.04 8.72
C ASN A 47 -0.67 6.61 9.69
N HIS A 48 -0.89 7.35 10.78
CA HIS A 48 -1.99 7.12 11.70
C HIS A 48 -3.25 7.89 11.27
N PRO A 49 -4.45 7.51 11.76
CA PRO A 49 -5.63 8.34 11.63
C PRO A 49 -5.44 9.69 12.33
N GLU A 50 -5.76 10.78 11.63
CA GLU A 50 -5.59 12.13 12.14
C GLU A 50 -6.87 12.94 12.03
N TYR A 51 -7.10 13.78 13.05
CA TYR A 51 -8.28 14.60 13.16
C TYR A 51 -7.90 16.08 13.28
N VAL A 52 -8.74 16.94 12.70
CA VAL A 52 -8.67 18.40 12.89
C VAL A 52 -9.94 18.91 13.56
N HIS A 53 -9.78 19.81 14.53
CA HIS A 53 -10.90 20.39 15.26
C HIS A 53 -11.43 21.62 14.51
N LEU A 54 -12.69 21.59 14.07
CA LEU A 54 -13.36 22.70 13.38
C LEU A 54 -13.98 23.72 14.34
N GLY A 55 -13.81 23.53 15.65
CA GLY A 55 -14.50 24.30 16.68
C GLY A 55 -15.87 23.69 17.04
N GLY A 56 -16.45 24.15 18.15
CA GLY A 56 -17.75 23.68 18.61
C GLY A 56 -17.80 22.19 18.97
N GLY A 57 -16.66 21.56 19.27
CA GLY A 57 -16.55 20.13 19.56
C GLY A 57 -16.53 19.24 18.32
N GLN A 58 -16.53 19.80 17.11
CA GLN A 58 -16.53 19.02 15.87
C GLN A 58 -15.10 18.66 15.44
N TRP A 59 -14.80 17.36 15.43
CA TRP A 59 -13.54 16.81 14.95
C TRP A 59 -13.73 16.10 13.61
N LEU A 60 -12.91 16.45 12.63
CA LEU A 60 -12.99 15.92 11.26
C LEU A 60 -11.81 14.99 10.99
N LEU A 61 -12.10 13.74 10.58
CA LEU A 61 -11.10 12.73 10.22
C LEU A 61 -10.52 12.98 8.82
N ALA A 62 -9.21 12.87 8.68
CA ALA A 62 -8.52 12.78 7.39
C ALA A 62 -8.71 11.38 6.77
N ALA A 63 -9.83 11.17 6.08
CA ALA A 63 -10.26 9.85 5.60
C ALA A 63 -9.31 9.19 4.58
N GLN A 64 -8.61 9.98 3.75
CA GLN A 64 -7.65 9.50 2.74
C GLN A 64 -6.22 9.89 3.13
N SER A 65 -5.79 9.50 4.34
CA SER A 65 -4.49 9.86 4.89
C SER A 65 -3.31 9.17 4.18
N ARG A 66 -2.16 9.83 4.21
CA ARG A 66 -0.86 9.36 3.73
C ARG A 66 0.22 10.11 4.50
N MET A 67 1.31 9.42 4.88
CA MET A 67 2.46 10.08 5.49
C MET A 67 3.13 11.08 4.55
N ASP A 68 3.84 12.06 5.11
CA ASP A 68 4.60 13.08 4.39
C ASP A 68 3.75 13.96 3.46
N CYS A 69 2.47 14.17 3.82
CA CYS A 69 1.56 15.09 3.15
C CYS A 69 1.19 16.25 4.09
N VAL A 70 0.34 17.17 3.60
CA VAL A 70 -0.25 18.25 4.40
C VAL A 70 -1.77 18.22 4.29
N LEU A 71 -2.43 18.85 5.24
CA LEU A 71 -3.88 18.99 5.25
C LEU A 71 -4.30 20.35 4.67
N ILE A 72 -5.16 20.34 3.66
CA ILE A 72 -5.83 21.52 3.13
C ILE A 72 -7.26 21.52 3.65
N LEU A 73 -7.65 22.57 4.38
CA LEU A 73 -8.97 22.67 5.01
C LEU A 73 -9.80 23.79 4.36
N ARG A 74 -10.90 23.42 3.70
CA ARG A 74 -11.86 24.36 3.10
C ARG A 74 -13.24 24.17 3.74
N GLY A 75 -13.55 25.03 4.72
CA GLY A 75 -14.80 24.87 5.48
C GLY A 75 -14.79 23.58 6.29
N ALA A 76 -15.61 22.61 5.91
CA ALA A 76 -15.68 21.28 6.51
C ALA A 76 -15.11 20.17 5.61
N GLU A 77 -14.38 20.53 4.56
CA GLU A 77 -13.70 19.59 3.66
C GLU A 77 -12.20 19.58 3.96
N LEU A 78 -11.65 18.39 4.18
CA LEU A 78 -10.24 18.16 4.48
C LEU A 78 -9.62 17.28 3.41
N GLU A 79 -8.62 17.81 2.71
CA GLU A 79 -7.86 17.08 1.70
C GLU A 79 -6.44 16.84 2.18
N VAL A 80 -5.93 15.62 1.97
CA VAL A 80 -4.54 15.26 2.27
C VAL A 80 -3.75 15.36 0.96
N VAL A 81 -2.80 16.28 0.91
CA VAL A 81 -2.14 16.68 -0.34
C VAL A 81 -0.63 16.58 -0.22
N GLU A 82 0.01 15.94 -1.20
CA GLU A 82 1.47 15.95 -1.33
C GLU A 82 1.97 17.40 -1.53
N PRO A 83 3.04 17.86 -0.86
CA PRO A 83 3.49 19.26 -0.93
C PRO A 83 3.65 19.78 -2.36
N ARG A 84 4.18 18.95 -3.29
CA ARG A 84 4.36 19.30 -4.71
C ARG A 84 3.06 19.61 -5.48
N ARG A 85 1.90 19.27 -4.92
CA ARG A 85 0.57 19.49 -5.52
C ARG A 85 -0.15 20.71 -4.92
N VAL A 86 0.35 21.27 -3.82
CA VAL A 86 -0.20 22.47 -3.18
C VAL A 86 -0.14 23.66 -4.15
N LYS A 87 -1.19 24.47 -4.15
CA LYS A 87 -1.32 25.69 -4.94
C LYS A 87 -1.21 26.93 -4.07
N ALA A 88 -0.69 28.01 -4.65
CA ALA A 88 -0.62 29.31 -3.97
C ALA A 88 -2.01 29.71 -3.46
N GLY A 89 -2.09 30.10 -2.19
CA GLY A 89 -3.33 30.48 -1.51
C GLY A 89 -4.11 29.31 -0.88
N ASP A 90 -3.67 28.06 -1.05
CA ASP A 90 -4.33 26.93 -0.38
C ASP A 90 -4.30 27.09 1.15
N PRO A 91 -5.44 26.88 1.84
CA PRO A 91 -5.52 26.99 3.30
C PRO A 91 -4.93 25.74 3.96
N VAL A 92 -3.61 25.75 4.16
CA VAL A 92 -2.87 24.64 4.76
C VAL A 92 -3.01 24.70 6.28
N VAL A 93 -3.34 23.58 6.92
CA VAL A 93 -3.37 23.44 8.37
C VAL A 93 -1.98 23.68 8.95
N VAL A 94 -1.92 24.50 10.01
CA VAL A 94 -0.68 24.84 10.72
C VAL A 94 -0.77 24.49 12.20
N GLY A 95 0.30 23.92 12.72
CA GLY A 95 0.41 23.37 14.06
C GLY A 95 1.57 22.39 14.12
N ARG A 96 2.15 22.21 15.31
CA ARG A 96 3.25 21.24 15.53
C ARG A 96 2.94 20.23 16.62
N SER A 97 1.87 20.43 17.39
CA SER A 97 1.41 19.47 18.37
C SER A 97 0.41 18.48 17.77
N GLU A 98 0.28 17.33 18.41
CA GLU A 98 -0.47 16.17 17.90
C GLU A 98 -1.47 15.58 18.90
N ASN A 99 -1.61 16.19 20.10
CA ASN A 99 -2.54 15.75 21.15
C ASN A 99 -3.72 16.72 21.33
N GLY A 100 -4.03 17.50 20.29
CA GLY A 100 -5.15 18.44 20.25
C GLY A 100 -4.80 19.89 20.60
N GLU A 101 -3.58 20.19 21.05
CA GLU A 101 -3.22 21.54 21.54
C GLU A 101 -3.21 22.61 20.43
N ASP A 102 -2.97 22.21 19.18
CA ASP A 102 -3.11 23.04 17.97
C ASP A 102 -4.42 22.77 17.20
N GLY A 103 -5.36 22.03 17.78
CA GLY A 103 -6.56 21.54 17.10
C GLY A 103 -6.28 20.39 16.12
N ILE A 104 -5.17 19.67 16.33
CA ILE A 104 -4.72 18.52 15.53
C ILE A 104 -4.53 17.34 16.48
N TYR A 105 -5.10 16.20 16.15
CA TYR A 105 -5.01 14.98 16.97
C TYR A 105 -4.59 13.77 16.14
N VAL A 106 -3.50 13.11 16.53
CA VAL A 106 -3.00 11.88 15.90
C VAL A 106 -3.41 10.68 16.76
N HIS A 107 -4.30 9.83 16.23
CA HIS A 107 -4.88 8.72 16.96
C HIS A 107 -4.12 7.41 16.75
N ILE A 108 -3.18 7.11 17.65
CA ILE A 108 -2.29 5.95 17.53
C ILE A 108 -2.89 4.63 18.06
N SER A 109 -3.90 4.70 18.92
CA SER A 109 -4.46 3.52 19.61
C SER A 109 -5.75 2.98 18.98
N GLY A 110 -6.18 3.53 17.84
CA GLY A 110 -7.47 3.18 17.22
C GLY A 110 -7.62 1.74 16.73
N PHE A 111 -6.54 0.95 16.72
CA PHE A 111 -6.57 -0.48 16.39
C PHE A 111 -5.91 -1.35 17.48
N GLU A 112 -5.63 -0.79 18.65
CA GLU A 112 -5.08 -1.57 19.76
C GLU A 112 -6.13 -2.54 20.30
N ASP A 113 -5.72 -3.81 20.40
CA ASP A 113 -6.52 -4.83 21.05
C ASP A 113 -6.37 -4.65 22.58
N VAL A 114 -7.28 -3.88 23.17
CA VAL A 114 -7.35 -3.61 24.61
C VAL A 114 -7.47 -4.89 25.46
N THR A 115 -7.73 -6.05 24.85
CA THR A 115 -7.77 -7.36 25.54
C THR A 115 -6.40 -8.05 25.61
N LYS A 116 -5.41 -7.63 24.82
CA LYS A 116 -4.03 -8.14 24.86
C LYS A 116 -3.19 -7.35 25.85
N VAL A 117 -3.51 -7.51 27.14
CA VAL A 117 -2.58 -7.15 28.21
C VAL A 117 -1.45 -8.18 28.18
N PHE A 118 -0.24 -7.78 27.77
CA PHE A 118 0.94 -8.61 27.96
C PHE A 118 1.26 -8.64 29.47
N PRO A 119 1.14 -9.81 30.14
CA PRO A 119 1.23 -9.86 31.60
C PRO A 119 2.68 -9.71 32.10
N ASP A 120 3.68 -10.01 31.27
CA ASP A 120 5.07 -10.10 31.71
C ASP A 120 5.93 -8.94 31.19
N LYS A 121 6.66 -8.30 32.12
CA LYS A 121 7.63 -7.22 31.83
C LYS A 121 8.92 -7.71 31.14
N PHE A 122 9.12 -9.03 31.04
CA PHE A 122 10.30 -9.64 30.43
C PHE A 122 9.87 -10.80 29.52
N SER A 123 10.19 -10.71 28.23
CA SER A 123 9.87 -11.73 27.23
C SER A 123 11.00 -11.93 26.24
N PHE A 124 11.21 -13.17 25.81
CA PHE A 124 12.16 -13.54 24.76
C PHE A 124 11.46 -13.53 23.38
N ARG A 125 12.23 -13.22 22.31
CA ARG A 125 11.76 -13.25 20.91
C ARG A 125 10.66 -12.23 20.53
N ASN A 126 10.76 -11.00 21.05
CA ASN A 126 9.83 -9.90 20.70
C ASN A 126 9.95 -9.38 19.25
N ARG A 127 11.01 -9.76 18.52
CA ARG A 127 11.17 -9.47 17.09
C ARG A 127 11.39 -10.79 16.34
N GLY A 128 10.69 -10.95 15.21
CA GLY A 128 10.91 -12.07 14.32
C GLY A 128 12.35 -12.06 13.80
N THR A 129 13.05 -13.20 13.92
CA THR A 129 14.32 -13.46 13.22
C THR A 129 14.03 -14.34 12.00
N ARG A 130 14.87 -14.21 10.96
CA ARG A 130 14.80 -15.03 9.74
C ARG A 130 14.85 -16.54 10.01
N GLU A 131 15.40 -16.95 11.15
CA GLU A 131 15.58 -18.35 11.53
C GLU A 131 14.46 -18.91 12.43
N THR A 132 13.38 -18.16 12.69
CA THR A 132 12.22 -18.71 13.43
C THR A 132 11.07 -18.97 12.45
N PRO A 133 10.81 -20.23 12.08
CA PRO A 133 9.66 -20.56 11.23
C PRO A 133 8.36 -20.32 12.00
N PHE A 134 7.43 -19.58 11.41
CA PHE A 134 6.11 -19.30 11.98
C PHE A 134 5.00 -19.72 11.00
N SER A 135 4.68 -21.02 10.98
CA SER A 135 3.55 -21.54 10.18
C SER A 135 2.24 -20.82 10.52
N ARG A 136 2.07 -20.43 11.79
CA ARG A 136 0.93 -19.62 12.23
C ARG A 136 0.81 -18.28 11.47
N SER A 137 1.91 -17.64 11.08
CA SER A 137 1.86 -16.40 10.31
C SER A 137 1.28 -16.63 8.91
N TYR A 138 1.54 -17.80 8.30
CA TYR A 138 0.90 -18.19 7.05
C TYR A 138 -0.59 -18.50 7.25
N ASP A 139 -0.97 -19.18 8.33
CA ASP A 139 -2.39 -19.44 8.64
C ASP A 139 -3.20 -18.13 8.79
N GLU A 140 -2.63 -17.13 9.48
CA GLU A 140 -3.26 -15.80 9.59
C GLU A 140 -3.29 -15.08 8.24
N LEU A 141 -2.20 -15.12 7.46
CA LEU A 141 -2.17 -14.57 6.10
C LEU A 141 -3.26 -15.19 5.22
N TYR A 142 -3.46 -16.51 5.26
CA TYR A 142 -4.51 -17.18 4.49
C TYR A 142 -5.91 -16.79 4.92
N LYS A 143 -6.12 -16.44 6.19
CA LYS A 143 -7.41 -15.89 6.66
C LYS A 143 -7.62 -14.48 6.11
N VAL A 144 -6.60 -13.62 6.19
CA VAL A 144 -6.66 -12.24 5.66
C VAL A 144 -6.91 -12.26 4.15
N LEU A 145 -6.16 -13.05 3.39
CA LEU A 145 -6.36 -13.18 1.94
C LEU A 145 -7.75 -13.71 1.57
N ARG A 146 -8.29 -14.70 2.29
CA ARG A 146 -9.65 -15.19 2.04
C ARG A 146 -10.71 -14.14 2.38
N HIS A 147 -10.52 -13.41 3.47
CA HIS A 147 -11.40 -12.31 3.86
C HIS A 147 -11.41 -11.21 2.78
N ASP A 148 -10.24 -10.69 2.43
CA ASP A 148 -10.12 -9.55 1.52
C ASP A 148 -10.42 -9.91 0.06
N ARG A 149 -10.30 -11.18 -0.33
CA ARG A 149 -10.83 -11.67 -1.61
C ARG A 149 -12.32 -11.38 -1.78
N GLU A 150 -13.09 -11.48 -0.70
CA GLU A 150 -14.55 -11.39 -0.76
C GLU A 150 -15.08 -10.04 -0.27
N ARG A 151 -14.29 -9.30 0.53
CA ARG A 151 -14.75 -8.12 1.27
C ARG A 151 -13.84 -6.90 1.14
N GLY A 152 -12.71 -7.01 0.44
CA GLY A 152 -11.71 -5.97 0.36
C GLY A 152 -11.00 -5.93 -0.99
N TYR A 153 -9.76 -5.45 -0.96
CA TYR A 153 -8.87 -5.42 -2.13
C TYR A 153 -7.48 -5.87 -1.72
N ILE A 154 -6.94 -6.84 -2.46
CA ILE A 154 -5.59 -7.35 -2.28
C ILE A 154 -4.72 -6.75 -3.37
N VAL A 155 -3.75 -5.93 -2.96
CA VAL A 155 -2.80 -5.27 -3.85
C VAL A 155 -1.42 -5.89 -3.67
N TRP A 156 -0.83 -6.36 -4.76
CA TRP A 156 0.53 -6.89 -4.77
C TRP A 156 1.51 -5.84 -5.28
N VAL A 157 2.60 -5.61 -4.55
CA VAL A 157 3.72 -4.75 -4.97
C VAL A 157 4.92 -5.64 -5.25
N LEU A 158 5.24 -5.86 -6.53
CA LEU A 158 6.19 -6.90 -6.94
C LEU A 158 7.38 -6.35 -7.74
N GLY A 159 8.56 -6.91 -7.47
CA GLY A 159 9.76 -6.76 -8.29
C GLY A 159 9.96 -7.96 -9.24
N PRO A 160 10.90 -7.88 -10.19
CA PRO A 160 11.10 -8.90 -11.23
C PRO A 160 11.54 -10.27 -10.71
N ALA A 161 12.05 -10.36 -9.48
CA ALA A 161 12.50 -11.62 -8.88
C ALA A 161 11.43 -12.72 -8.90
N VAL A 162 10.15 -12.37 -8.83
CA VAL A 162 9.01 -13.31 -8.90
C VAL A 162 8.93 -14.00 -10.27
N ALA A 163 9.40 -13.37 -11.34
CA ALA A 163 9.34 -13.90 -12.70
C ALA A 163 10.61 -14.68 -13.12
N PHE A 164 11.68 -14.63 -12.32
CA PHE A 164 12.95 -15.34 -12.60
C PHE A 164 12.94 -16.82 -12.21
N ASP A 165 11.90 -17.24 -11.50
CA ASP A 165 11.69 -18.63 -11.09
C ASP A 165 10.33 -19.13 -11.60
N MET A 166 10.32 -20.33 -12.19
CA MET A 166 9.13 -20.94 -12.78
C MET A 166 7.99 -21.11 -11.77
N ASP A 167 8.29 -21.60 -10.56
CA ASP A 167 7.28 -21.96 -9.58
C ASP A 167 6.70 -20.72 -8.90
N SER A 168 7.54 -19.75 -8.57
CA SER A 168 7.11 -18.46 -8.04
C SER A 168 6.20 -17.72 -9.03
N ARG A 169 6.58 -17.71 -10.32
CA ARG A 169 5.78 -17.13 -11.40
C ARG A 169 4.42 -17.82 -11.53
N SER A 170 4.42 -19.15 -11.54
CA SER A 170 3.21 -19.97 -11.66
C SER A 170 2.28 -19.79 -10.45
N ALA A 171 2.85 -19.72 -9.24
CA ALA A 171 2.09 -19.45 -8.03
C ALA A 171 1.41 -18.07 -8.07
N MET A 172 2.12 -17.04 -8.54
CA MET A 172 1.54 -15.69 -8.68
C MET A 172 0.43 -15.65 -9.73
N GLN A 173 0.62 -16.30 -10.89
CA GLN A 173 -0.46 -16.49 -11.87
C GLN A 173 -1.69 -17.14 -11.21
N GLY A 174 -1.49 -18.24 -10.46
CA GLY A 174 -2.57 -18.91 -9.75
C GLY A 174 -3.29 -18.01 -8.74
N LEU A 175 -2.57 -17.15 -8.02
CA LEU A 175 -3.18 -16.18 -7.11
C LEU A 175 -4.08 -15.18 -7.85
N ILE A 176 -3.63 -14.67 -9.01
CA ILE A 176 -4.42 -13.75 -9.85
C ILE A 176 -5.69 -14.46 -10.34
N GLU A 177 -5.56 -15.62 -10.97
CA GLU A 177 -6.67 -16.38 -11.55
C GLU A 177 -7.71 -16.82 -10.51
N ASN A 178 -7.32 -16.94 -9.23
CA ASN A 178 -8.22 -17.31 -8.13
C ASN A 178 -8.74 -16.12 -7.31
N GLY A 179 -8.58 -14.88 -7.82
CA GLY A 179 -9.12 -13.66 -7.22
C GLY A 179 -8.33 -13.11 -6.03
N PHE A 180 -7.13 -13.64 -5.74
CA PHE A 180 -6.27 -13.17 -4.66
C PHE A 180 -5.36 -12.00 -5.07
N CYS A 181 -5.61 -11.37 -6.23
CA CYS A 181 -4.94 -10.17 -6.69
C CYS A 181 -5.95 -9.28 -7.40
N HIS A 182 -6.26 -8.13 -6.82
CA HIS A 182 -7.18 -7.13 -7.40
C HIS A 182 -6.42 -6.02 -8.13
N ALA A 183 -5.21 -5.72 -7.68
CA ALA A 183 -4.30 -4.82 -8.37
C ALA A 183 -2.85 -5.28 -8.22
N LEU A 184 -2.08 -5.09 -9.28
CA LEU A 184 -0.65 -5.33 -9.31
C LEU A 184 0.06 -3.99 -9.56
N LEU A 185 0.91 -3.59 -8.62
CA LEU A 185 1.80 -2.45 -8.75
C LEU A 185 3.21 -2.97 -8.96
N ALA A 186 3.78 -2.70 -10.14
CA ALA A 186 5.11 -3.15 -10.49
C ALA A 186 5.79 -2.17 -11.45
N GLY A 187 7.09 -2.37 -11.65
CA GLY A 187 7.88 -1.64 -12.65
C GLY A 187 7.99 -2.40 -13.97
N ASN A 188 8.58 -1.72 -14.97
CA ASN A 188 8.85 -2.29 -16.30
C ASN A 188 9.56 -3.66 -16.26
N ALA A 189 10.50 -3.83 -15.31
CA ALA A 189 11.29 -5.06 -15.21
C ALA A 189 10.42 -6.30 -14.98
N LEU A 190 9.41 -6.23 -14.10
CA LEU A 190 8.53 -7.38 -13.87
C LEU A 190 7.77 -7.75 -15.14
N ALA A 191 7.11 -6.78 -15.77
CA ALA A 191 6.33 -7.02 -16.99
C ALA A 191 7.21 -7.55 -18.13
N THR A 192 8.41 -7.00 -18.28
CA THR A 192 9.38 -7.44 -19.30
C THR A 192 9.78 -8.89 -19.07
N HIS A 193 10.21 -9.23 -17.85
CA HIS A 193 10.75 -10.57 -17.57
C HIS A 193 9.67 -11.64 -17.45
N ASP A 194 8.45 -11.29 -17.08
CA ASP A 194 7.31 -12.21 -17.14
C ASP A 194 6.95 -12.58 -18.59
N LEU A 195 7.00 -11.62 -19.52
CA LEU A 195 6.77 -11.86 -20.95
C LEU A 195 7.99 -12.55 -21.60
N GLU A 196 9.22 -12.24 -21.16
CA GLU A 196 10.43 -12.96 -21.56
C GLU A 196 10.33 -14.44 -21.17
N ALA A 197 9.88 -14.71 -19.94
CA ALA A 197 9.60 -16.05 -19.45
C ALA A 197 8.53 -16.75 -20.30
N ALA A 198 7.41 -16.08 -20.60
CA ALA A 198 6.35 -16.65 -21.44
C ALA A 198 6.85 -17.01 -22.86
N ARG A 199 7.72 -16.17 -23.43
CA ARG A 199 8.14 -16.28 -24.84
C ARG A 199 9.36 -17.17 -25.03
N PHE A 200 10.37 -17.00 -24.20
CA PHE A 200 11.71 -17.59 -24.34
C PHE A 200 12.04 -18.56 -23.21
N ARG A 201 11.21 -18.64 -22.17
CA ARG A 201 11.45 -19.38 -20.93
C ARG A 201 12.70 -18.92 -20.19
N THR A 202 13.06 -17.64 -20.35
CA THR A 202 14.22 -17.04 -19.67
C THR A 202 13.87 -15.81 -18.85
N GLY A 203 14.71 -15.51 -17.86
CA GLY A 203 14.79 -14.23 -17.19
C GLY A 203 16.23 -13.72 -17.25
N LEU A 204 16.45 -12.56 -17.87
CA LEU A 204 17.79 -12.04 -18.18
C LEU A 204 18.67 -13.08 -18.93
N GLY A 205 18.05 -13.88 -19.79
CA GLY A 205 18.73 -14.90 -20.58
C GLY A 205 19.09 -16.19 -19.84
N GLN A 206 18.72 -16.36 -18.58
CA GLN A 206 18.83 -17.63 -17.86
C GLN A 206 17.49 -18.37 -17.90
N ASP A 207 17.50 -19.67 -18.17
CA ASP A 207 16.29 -20.49 -18.13
C ASP A 207 15.68 -20.46 -16.72
N ILE A 208 14.40 -20.09 -16.61
CA ILE A 208 13.75 -19.81 -15.32
C ILE A 208 13.51 -21.04 -14.43
N TYR A 209 13.78 -22.24 -14.94
CA TYR A 209 13.67 -23.47 -14.16
C TYR A 209 15.06 -24.02 -13.80
N THR A 210 15.91 -24.22 -14.80
CA THR A 210 17.24 -24.81 -14.63
C THR A 210 18.29 -23.81 -14.14
N GLN A 211 18.02 -22.51 -14.26
CA GLN A 211 18.94 -21.40 -13.96
C GLN A 211 20.22 -21.42 -14.82
N ILE A 212 20.18 -22.11 -15.97
CA ILE A 212 21.29 -22.18 -16.92
C ILE A 212 21.19 -21.03 -17.93
N SER A 213 22.29 -20.31 -18.14
CA SER A 213 22.38 -19.25 -19.15
C SER A 213 22.23 -19.80 -20.57
N GLN A 214 21.37 -19.16 -21.36
CA GLN A 214 21.11 -19.52 -22.74
C GLN A 214 22.04 -18.75 -23.70
N PRO A 215 22.49 -19.37 -24.81
CA PRO A 215 23.23 -18.66 -25.85
C PRO A 215 22.47 -17.43 -26.34
N LEU A 216 23.14 -16.28 -26.38
CA LEU A 216 22.56 -14.98 -26.75
C LEU A 216 21.37 -14.53 -25.86
N GLY A 217 21.12 -15.18 -24.72
CA GLY A 217 19.95 -14.90 -23.89
C GLY A 217 19.85 -13.47 -23.35
N HIS A 218 20.97 -12.73 -23.30
CA HIS A 218 20.97 -11.31 -22.94
C HIS A 218 20.13 -10.44 -23.90
N TYR A 219 19.82 -10.91 -25.11
CA TYR A 219 18.90 -10.22 -26.03
C TYR A 219 17.42 -10.51 -25.77
N ASN A 220 17.06 -11.62 -25.12
CA ASN A 220 15.66 -12.07 -25.01
C ASN A 220 14.73 -11.00 -24.42
N HIS A 221 15.17 -10.32 -23.36
CA HIS A 221 14.39 -9.23 -22.75
C HIS A 221 14.27 -7.99 -23.66
N LEU A 222 15.28 -7.69 -24.48
CA LEU A 222 15.23 -6.60 -25.46
C LEU A 222 14.27 -6.94 -26.61
N ASP A 223 14.33 -8.18 -27.07
CA ASP A 223 13.47 -8.68 -28.14
C ASP A 223 12.00 -8.62 -27.71
N ILE A 224 11.65 -9.10 -26.51
CA ILE A 224 10.25 -9.03 -26.05
C ILE A 224 9.77 -7.59 -25.85
N ILE A 225 10.62 -6.67 -25.36
CA ILE A 225 10.27 -5.24 -25.30
C ILE A 225 9.96 -4.72 -26.70
N ASN A 226 10.81 -5.05 -27.68
CA ASN A 226 10.61 -4.60 -29.06
C ASN A 226 9.33 -5.18 -29.67
N GLU A 227 9.04 -6.46 -29.44
CA GLU A 227 7.80 -7.13 -29.89
C GLU A 227 6.55 -6.49 -29.27
N VAL A 228 6.58 -6.13 -27.97
CA VAL A 228 5.47 -5.44 -27.30
C VAL A 228 5.27 -4.04 -27.88
N ARG A 229 6.35 -3.29 -28.09
CA ARG A 229 6.29 -1.96 -28.70
C ARG A 229 5.75 -1.99 -30.12
N MET A 230 6.19 -2.95 -30.92
CA MET A 230 5.73 -3.14 -32.30
C MET A 230 4.21 -3.35 -32.39
N ARG A 231 3.61 -3.95 -31.36
CA ARG A 231 2.17 -4.27 -31.28
C ARG A 231 1.33 -3.23 -30.55
N GLY A 232 1.96 -2.17 -30.05
CA GLY A 232 1.27 -1.07 -29.38
C GLY A 232 0.83 -1.36 -27.94
N GLY A 233 1.17 -2.51 -27.35
CA GLY A 233 0.81 -2.83 -25.96
C GLY A 233 0.96 -4.29 -25.58
N ILE A 234 0.99 -4.53 -24.26
CA ILE A 234 1.01 -5.89 -23.68
C ILE A 234 -0.21 -6.72 -24.10
N PRO A 235 -1.45 -6.21 -24.09
CA PRO A 235 -2.63 -7.01 -24.48
C PRO A 235 -2.50 -7.59 -25.90
N GLN A 236 -2.13 -6.75 -26.86
CA GLN A 236 -1.93 -7.14 -28.26
C GLN A 236 -0.76 -8.11 -28.41
N ALA A 237 0.34 -7.88 -27.68
CA ALA A 237 1.49 -8.78 -27.69
C ALA A 237 1.14 -10.18 -27.18
N ILE A 238 0.39 -10.29 -26.09
CA ILE A 238 -0.07 -11.57 -25.55
C ILE A 238 -0.90 -12.34 -26.58
N GLU A 239 -1.85 -11.66 -27.24
CA GLU A 239 -2.72 -12.27 -28.25
C GLU A 239 -1.93 -12.72 -29.50
N GLU A 240 -1.19 -11.81 -30.13
CA GLU A 240 -0.52 -12.06 -31.41
C GLU A 240 0.68 -13.01 -31.29
N LEU A 241 1.46 -12.93 -30.20
CA LEU A 241 2.54 -13.87 -29.92
C LEU A 241 2.03 -15.20 -29.36
N ARG A 242 0.72 -15.28 -29.07
CA ARG A 242 0.05 -16.45 -28.47
C ARG A 242 0.69 -16.87 -27.15
N LEU A 243 0.97 -15.89 -26.28
CA LEU A 243 1.44 -16.14 -24.92
C LEU A 243 0.27 -16.70 -24.09
N LYS A 244 0.50 -17.76 -23.33
CA LYS A 244 -0.56 -18.56 -22.68
C LYS A 244 -0.43 -18.67 -21.16
N ASP A 245 0.57 -18.03 -20.59
CA ASP A 245 0.90 -18.11 -19.18
C ASP A 245 1.59 -16.84 -18.70
N GLY A 246 1.73 -16.71 -17.40
CA GLY A 246 2.42 -15.62 -16.73
C GLY A 246 1.53 -14.68 -15.94
N ILE A 247 2.19 -13.81 -15.20
CA ILE A 247 1.59 -12.79 -14.35
C ILE A 247 0.82 -11.78 -15.22
N MET A 248 1.44 -11.28 -16.29
CA MET A 248 0.82 -10.31 -17.19
C MET A 248 -0.31 -10.93 -18.01
N TYR A 249 -0.17 -12.21 -18.40
CA TYR A 249 -1.25 -12.97 -19.02
C TYR A 249 -2.46 -13.10 -18.09
N ALA A 250 -2.23 -13.48 -16.84
CA ALA A 250 -3.28 -13.61 -15.84
C ALA A 250 -3.96 -12.27 -15.52
N CYS A 251 -3.21 -11.18 -15.44
CA CYS A 251 -3.79 -9.84 -15.23
C CYS A 251 -4.65 -9.36 -16.41
N GLN A 252 -4.40 -9.83 -17.63
CA GLN A 252 -5.14 -9.42 -18.82
C GLN A 252 -6.43 -10.23 -19.02
N LYS A 253 -6.53 -11.41 -18.40
CA LYS A 253 -7.67 -12.33 -18.52
C LYS A 253 -8.78 -11.97 -17.56
#